data_AF-A0AAV4SG83-F1
#
_entry.id   AF-A0AAV4SG83-F1
#
_cell.length_a   1.000
_cell.length_b   1.000
_cell.length_c   1.000
_cell.angle_alpha   90.00
_cell.angle_beta   90.00
_cell.angle_gamma   90.00
#
_symmetry.space_group_name_H-M   'P 1'
#
loop_
_entity.id
_entity.type
_entity.pdbx_description
1 polymer ?
#
loop_
_entity_poly.entity_id
_entity_poly.type
_entity_poly.pdbx_seq_one_letter_code
_entity_poly.pdbx_strand_id
1 'polypeptide(L)'
;MSDLFSFWLKCRKVPAFQYEHRTVLITKNDATPHYMGTWRPITVGNLLLRLFTSILSRRIASEAPFNEIQHGFVPCDSITENVFLFARCLKEGSTQSDVTTIVLLDFARLCWT
;
A
#
# COMPACT_ATOMS: atom_id res chain seq x y z
N MET A 1 6.25 -19.01 -18.92
CA MET A 1 5.58 -17.85 -18.27
C MET A 1 6.05 -16.50 -18.82
N SER A 2 7.36 -16.30 -19.07
CA SER A 2 7.87 -15.02 -19.62
C SER A 2 7.22 -14.60 -20.95
N ASP A 3 6.99 -15.55 -21.86
CA ASP A 3 6.41 -15.26 -23.18
C ASP A 3 4.94 -14.80 -23.11
N LEU A 4 4.17 -15.37 -22.18
CA LEU A 4 2.77 -14.98 -21.95
C LEU A 4 2.67 -13.53 -21.46
N PHE A 5 3.49 -13.14 -20.48
CA PHE A 5 3.50 -11.78 -19.96
C PHE A 5 4.02 -10.78 -20.99
N SER A 6 5.02 -11.18 -21.78
CA SER A 6 5.53 -10.38 -22.90
C SER A 6 4.45 -10.18 -23.97
N PHE A 7 3.67 -11.21 -24.27
CA PHE A 7 2.52 -11.12 -25.16
C PHE A 7 1.44 -10.17 -24.61
N TRP A 8 1.07 -10.28 -23.34
CA TRP A 8 0.13 -9.34 -22.71
C TRP A 8 0.60 -7.88 -22.76
N LEU A 9 1.90 -7.64 -22.52
CA LEU A 9 2.49 -6.32 -22.64
C LEU A 9 2.46 -5.79 -24.08
N LYS A 10 2.86 -6.63 -25.05
CA LYS A 10 2.85 -6.28 -26.48
C LYS A 10 1.44 -5.94 -26.97
N CYS A 11 0.45 -6.72 -26.54
CA CYS A 11 -0.96 -6.51 -26.87
C CYS A 11 -1.63 -5.43 -26.00
N ARG A 12 -0.97 -4.93 -24.95
CA ARG A 12 -1.52 -4.02 -23.93
C ARG A 12 -2.86 -4.50 -23.36
N LYS A 13 -3.04 -5.82 -23.24
CA LYS A 13 -4.29 -6.44 -22.85
C LYS A 13 -4.04 -7.74 -22.10
N VAL A 14 -4.66 -7.86 -20.94
CA VAL A 14 -4.78 -9.14 -20.22
C VAL A 14 -6.17 -9.73 -20.52
N PRO A 15 -6.30 -11.05 -20.74
CA PRO A 15 -7.60 -11.68 -20.95
C PRO A 15 -8.59 -11.42 -19.81
N ALA A 16 -9.88 -11.28 -20.14
CA ALA A 16 -10.93 -10.89 -19.18
C ALA A 16 -11.01 -11.82 -17.95
N PHE A 17 -10.90 -13.14 -18.17
CA PHE A 17 -10.98 -14.15 -17.10
C PHE A 17 -9.83 -14.05 -16.07
N GLN A 18 -8.74 -13.34 -16.38
CA GLN A 18 -7.67 -13.07 -15.41
C GLN A 18 -8.05 -12.02 -14.38
N TYR A 19 -9.04 -11.17 -14.69
CA TYR A 19 -9.60 -10.19 -13.77
C TYR A 19 -10.70 -10.76 -12.88
N GLU A 20 -10.99 -12.06 -12.96
CA GLU A 20 -11.85 -12.71 -11.98
C GLU A 20 -11.15 -12.74 -10.62
N HIS A 21 -11.87 -12.31 -9.59
CA HIS A 21 -11.34 -12.10 -8.25
C HIS A 21 -12.29 -12.68 -7.22
N ARG A 22 -11.72 -13.09 -6.09
CA ARG A 22 -12.49 -13.52 -4.91
C ARG A 22 -12.33 -12.48 -3.81
N THR A 23 -13.43 -11.91 -3.35
CA THR A 23 -13.43 -11.02 -2.18
C THR A 23 -13.84 -11.78 -0.94
N VAL A 24 -13.05 -11.64 0.12
CA VAL A 24 -13.33 -12.19 1.45
C VAL A 24 -13.36 -11.03 2.45
N LEU A 25 -14.34 -11.02 3.34
CA LEU A 25 -14.42 -10.03 4.41
C LEU A 25 -13.60 -10.50 5.61
N ILE A 26 -12.72 -9.64 6.11
CA ILE A 26 -11.99 -9.86 7.36
C ILE A 26 -12.33 -8.76 8.35
N THR A 27 -12.48 -9.07 9.63
CA THR A 27 -12.64 -8.03 10.65
C THR A 27 -11.29 -7.41 10.99
N LYS A 28 -11.29 -6.16 11.45
CA LYS A 28 -10.15 -5.65 12.23
C LYS A 28 -10.03 -6.45 13.52
N ASN A 29 -8.79 -6.70 13.98
CA ASN A 29 -8.56 -7.28 15.30
C ASN A 29 -9.31 -6.46 16.37
N ASP A 30 -9.89 -7.16 17.34
CA ASP A 30 -10.65 -6.59 18.47
C ASP A 30 -11.97 -5.88 18.13
N ALA A 31 -12.41 -5.93 16.88
CA ALA A 31 -13.70 -5.35 16.48
C ALA A 31 -14.87 -6.29 16.78
N THR A 32 -15.97 -5.73 17.29
CA THR A 32 -17.23 -6.47 17.41
C THR A 32 -17.78 -6.81 16.00
N PRO A 33 -18.11 -8.09 15.72
CA PRO A 33 -18.57 -8.51 14.39
C PRO A 33 -19.88 -7.84 13.93
N HIS A 34 -20.63 -7.25 14.88
CA HIS A 34 -21.94 -6.64 14.65
C HIS A 34 -21.89 -5.31 13.88
N TYR A 35 -20.73 -4.65 13.78
CA TYR A 35 -20.61 -3.38 13.07
C TYR A 35 -19.97 -3.56 11.69
N MET A 36 -20.75 -3.37 10.62
CA MET A 36 -20.28 -3.52 9.23
C MET A 36 -19.04 -2.67 8.89
N GLY A 37 -18.87 -1.49 9.50
CA GLY A 37 -17.73 -0.61 9.25
C GLY A 37 -16.39 -1.13 9.77
N THR A 38 -16.35 -2.22 10.53
CA THR A 38 -15.10 -2.87 10.98
C THR A 38 -14.61 -3.97 10.05
N TRP A 39 -15.42 -4.35 9.05
CA TRP A 39 -15.05 -5.33 8.06
C TRP A 39 -14.25 -4.70 6.93
N ARG A 40 -13.13 -5.33 6.58
CA ARG A 40 -12.29 -4.99 5.44
C ARG A 40 -12.52 -6.02 4.33
N PRO A 41 -13.06 -5.62 3.17
CA PRO A 41 -13.04 -6.47 1.98
C PRO A 41 -11.60 -6.65 1.48
N ILE A 42 -11.16 -7.90 1.37
CA ILE A 42 -9.88 -8.29 0.78
C ILE A 42 -10.15 -9.03 -0.52
N THR A 43 -9.80 -8.39 -1.63
CA THR A 43 -9.96 -8.95 -2.97
C THR A 43 -8.68 -9.68 -3.38
N VAL A 44 -8.76 -10.99 -3.58
CA VAL A 44 -7.66 -11.84 -4.02
C VAL A 44 -7.85 -12.12 -5.51
N GLY A 45 -6.97 -11.56 -6.32
CA GLY A 45 -6.97 -11.79 -7.76
C GLY A 45 -6.30 -13.10 -8.19
N ASN A 46 -6.48 -13.44 -9.47
CA ASN A 46 -5.87 -14.62 -10.09
C ASN A 46 -4.34 -14.62 -9.91
N LEU A 47 -3.76 -15.80 -9.67
CA LEU A 47 -2.32 -15.98 -9.47
C LEU A 47 -1.49 -15.41 -10.62
N LEU A 48 -1.89 -15.66 -11.88
CA LEU A 48 -1.12 -15.19 -13.03
C LEU A 48 -1.13 -13.67 -13.13
N LEU A 49 -2.27 -13.02 -12.85
CA LEU A 49 -2.36 -11.57 -12.79
C LEU A 49 -1.52 -10.99 -11.65
N ARG A 50 -1.51 -11.63 -10.47
CA ARG A 50 -0.69 -11.22 -9.32
C ARG A 50 0.82 -11.33 -9.62
N LEU A 51 1.24 -12.40 -10.30
CA LEU A 51 2.63 -12.58 -10.73
C LEU A 51 3.02 -11.52 -11.77
N PHE A 52 2.15 -11.29 -12.76
CA PHE A 52 2.36 -10.27 -13.78
C PHE A 52 2.49 -8.87 -13.18
N THR A 53 1.55 -8.47 -12.32
CA THR A 53 1.57 -7.17 -11.64
C THR A 53 2.75 -7.04 -10.67
N SER A 54 3.18 -8.10 -10.00
CA SER A 54 4.40 -8.10 -9.16
C SER A 54 5.69 -7.88 -9.98
N ILE A 55 5.76 -8.41 -11.20
CA ILE A 55 6.90 -8.13 -12.10
C ILE A 55 6.84 -6.68 -12.58
N LEU A 56 5.66 -6.20 -12.96
CA LEU A 56 5.48 -4.82 -13.38
C LEU A 56 5.79 -3.82 -12.28
N SER A 57 5.33 -4.05 -11.04
CA SER A 57 5.57 -3.15 -9.92
C SER A 57 7.06 -2.99 -9.64
N ARG A 58 7.84 -4.08 -9.69
CA ARG A 58 9.31 -4.03 -9.56
C ARG A 58 9.97 -3.21 -10.67
N ARG A 59 9.52 -3.39 -11.92
CA ARG A 59 10.06 -2.63 -13.07
C ARG A 59 9.68 -1.16 -13.03
N ILE A 60 8.47 -0.83 -12.58
CA ILE A 60 8.05 0.56 -12.42
C ILE A 60 8.83 1.22 -11.29
N ALA A 61 9.00 0.52 -10.16
CA ALA A 61 9.75 1.04 -9.02
C ALA A 61 11.23 1.34 -9.34
N SER A 62 11.84 0.62 -10.30
CA SER A 62 13.21 0.92 -10.73
C SER A 62 13.32 2.18 -11.59
N GLU A 63 12.26 2.51 -12.35
CA GLU A 63 12.25 3.67 -13.27
C GLU A 63 11.62 4.92 -12.62
N ALA A 64 10.78 4.74 -11.61
CA ALA A 64 10.08 5.79 -10.89
C ALA A 64 10.39 5.67 -9.39
N PRO A 65 11.53 6.23 -8.93
CA PRO A 65 11.92 6.15 -7.53
C PRO A 65 10.91 6.88 -6.63
N PHE A 66 10.66 6.32 -5.45
CA PHE A 66 9.80 6.94 -4.44
C PHE A 66 10.49 8.17 -3.82
N ASN A 67 9.69 9.05 -3.21
CA ASN A 67 10.24 10.14 -2.40
C ASN A 67 10.98 9.55 -1.19
N GLU A 68 12.12 10.14 -0.83
CA GLU A 68 12.95 9.73 0.31
C GLU A 68 12.18 9.67 1.64
N ILE A 69 11.13 10.51 1.81
CA ILE A 69 10.31 10.52 3.03
C ILE A 69 9.19 9.44 3.03
N GLN A 70 9.04 8.65 1.96
CA GLN A 70 8.04 7.60 1.88
C GLN A 70 8.61 6.27 2.40
N HIS A 71 8.29 5.92 3.63
CA HIS A 71 8.76 4.66 4.23
C HIS A 71 7.66 3.57 4.19
N GLY A 72 6.42 3.94 3.87
CA GLY A 72 5.32 2.99 3.70
C GLY A 72 5.38 2.27 2.35
N PHE A 73 5.23 0.94 2.36
CA PHE A 73 5.23 0.07 1.18
C PHE A 73 6.52 0.10 0.32
N VAL A 74 7.63 0.56 0.91
CA VAL A 74 8.97 0.55 0.32
C VAL A 74 9.84 -0.47 1.06
N PRO A 75 10.78 -1.17 0.38
CA PRO A 75 11.76 -2.02 1.06
C PRO A 75 12.70 -1.16 1.93
N CYS A 76 12.32 -0.95 3.19
CA CYS A 76 13.09 -0.25 4.21
C CYS A 76 13.12 -1.05 5.52
N ASP A 77 14.04 -0.70 6.41
CA ASP A 77 14.38 -1.56 7.56
C ASP A 77 13.31 -1.59 8.66
N SER A 78 12.40 -0.61 8.76
CA SER A 78 11.21 -0.65 9.63
C SER A 78 10.43 0.67 9.61
N ILE A 79 9.25 0.66 10.23
CA ILE A 79 8.52 1.84 10.72
C ILE A 79 9.28 2.61 11.81
N THR A 80 10.30 2.00 12.42
CA THR A 80 11.09 2.59 13.51
C THR A 80 11.71 3.94 13.12
N GLU A 81 12.16 4.07 11.87
CA GLU A 81 12.74 5.30 11.37
C GLU A 81 11.72 6.45 11.38
N ASN A 82 10.47 6.20 10.97
CA ASN A 82 9.40 7.19 11.06
C ASN A 82 9.13 7.61 12.51
N VAL A 83 9.14 6.66 13.44
CA VAL A 83 8.93 6.94 14.86
C VAL A 83 10.06 7.82 15.41
N PHE A 84 11.31 7.51 15.05
CA PHE A 84 12.47 8.28 15.46
C PHE A 84 12.46 9.70 14.87
N LEU A 85 12.21 9.82 13.56
CA LEU A 85 12.08 11.11 12.87
C LEU A 85 10.97 11.96 13.51
N PHE A 86 9.81 11.35 13.79
CA PHE A 86 8.70 12.03 14.45
C PHE A 86 9.06 12.51 15.86
N ALA A 87 9.67 11.66 16.69
CA ALA A 87 10.10 12.04 18.04
C ALA A 87 11.15 13.16 18.02
N ARG A 88 12.06 13.13 17.05
CA ARG A 88 13.04 14.20 16.85
C ARG A 88 12.38 15.52 16.48
N CYS A 89 11.47 15.52 15.51
CA CYS A 89 10.72 16.72 15.10
C CYS A 89 9.95 17.33 16.28
N LEU A 90 9.33 16.49 17.12
CA LEU A 90 8.66 16.94 18.33
C LEU A 90 9.60 17.63 19.33
N LYS A 91 10.77 17.04 19.57
CA LYS A 91 11.78 17.59 20.49
C LYS A 91 12.37 18.90 19.97
N GLU A 92 12.63 19.00 18.67
CA GLU A 92 13.12 20.23 18.05
C GLU A 92 12.07 21.34 18.14
N GLY A 93 10.80 21.04 17.82
CA GLY A 93 9.68 21.98 17.96
C GLY A 93 9.52 22.49 19.39
N SER A 94 9.57 21.61 20.39
CA SER A 94 9.45 22.00 21.81
C SER A 94 10.63 22.84 22.33
N THR A 95 11.79 22.77 21.66
CA THR A 95 12.98 23.53 22.07
C THR A 95 13.02 24.92 21.40
N GLN A 96 12.49 25.04 20.18
CA GLN A 96 12.57 26.25 19.38
C GLN A 96 11.32 27.13 19.44
N SER A 97 10.19 26.60 19.92
CA SER A 97 8.92 27.31 19.95
C SER A 97 8.13 26.99 21.22
N ASP A 98 7.35 27.97 21.71
CA ASP A 98 6.45 27.79 22.85
C ASP A 98 5.29 26.83 22.53
N VAL A 99 4.95 26.66 21.24
CA VAL A 99 3.82 25.84 20.78
C VAL A 99 4.20 25.00 19.57
N THR A 100 4.14 23.68 19.73
CA THR A 100 4.28 22.69 18.64
C THR A 100 2.90 22.20 18.21
N THR A 101 2.58 22.28 16.91
CA THR A 101 1.32 21.78 16.34
C THR A 101 1.57 20.58 15.43
N ILE A 102 0.74 19.54 15.55
CA ILE A 102 0.82 18.32 14.73
C ILE A 102 -0.48 18.20 13.94
N VAL A 103 -0.37 17.95 12.64
CA VAL A 103 -1.52 17.68 11.76
C VAL A 103 -1.49 16.21 11.37
N LEU A 104 -2.51 15.46 11.80
CA LEU A 104 -2.71 14.06 11.45
C LEU A 104 -3.67 13.99 10.26
N LEU A 105 -3.21 13.44 9.15
CA LEU A 105 -3.99 13.27 7.93
C LEU A 105 -4.21 11.78 7.68
N ASP A 106 -5.44 11.40 7.36
CA ASP A 106 -5.79 10.04 6.96
C ASP A 106 -6.80 10.06 5.80
N PHE A 107 -6.78 9.03 4.98
CA PHE A 107 -7.72 8.85 3.88
C PHE A 107 -8.83 7.90 4.30
N ALA A 108 -10.08 8.38 4.27
CA ALA A 108 -11.25 7.58 4.65
C ALA A 108 -11.39 6.27 3.86
N ARG A 109 -10.96 6.26 2.58
CA ARG A 109 -10.93 5.09 1.69
C ARG A 109 -9.75 5.19 0.73
N LEU A 110 -8.65 4.53 1.09
CA LEU A 110 -7.43 4.54 0.25
C LEU A 110 -7.51 3.51 -0.89
N CYS A 111 -8.03 2.32 -0.62
CA CYS A 111 -8.19 1.26 -1.61
C CYS A 111 -9.66 1.11 -1.97
N TRP A 112 -10.00 1.26 -3.25
CA TRP A 112 -11.29 0.88 -3.79
C TRP A 112 -11.30 -0.63 -4.02
N THR A 113 -12.14 -1.33 -3.27
CA THR A 113 -12.53 -2.72 -3.52
C THR A 113 -14.02 -2.80 -3.76
#